data_AF-A0A1D7NIK4-F1
#
_entry.id   AF-A0A1D7NIK4-F1
#
_cell.length_a   1.000
_cell.length_b   1.000
_cell.length_c   1.000
_cell.angle_alpha   90.00
_cell.angle_beta   90.00
_cell.angle_gamma   90.00
#
_symmetry.space_group_name_H-M   'P 1'
#
loop_
_entity.id
_entity.type
_entity.pdbx_description
1 polymer ?
#
loop_
_entity_poly.entity_id
_entity_poly.type
_entity_poly.pdbx_seq_one_letter_code
_entity_poly.pdbx_strand_id
1 'polypeptide(L)'
;MLAATRMVWLSLVLVLGTGGAVMSGELPDAQALARAAPNKPTTPEARRLAKVSPYADARRWETFLAVREVFRRNWLKPKSTAPFRQGQSSTFTQYPLLQVEDRDSDGKADFFAYLPPDGSDQTQEFGAFFDLDGNGQTDCVVVYGGLLFDARMEAILWHHYALDTDGDGKFDVRVFEAIDLGHDGLPDDGVTAWVYDTDHDGLIDKAEHIAKGNITAITPQADGRLDLGYILHTEPAEQPRIGGPVPTDFFEMVAREVDALLAR
;
A
#
# COMPACT_ATOMS: atom_id res chain seq x y z
N MET A 1 11.18 11.51 40.57
CA MET A 1 10.39 12.70 40.19
C MET A 1 11.24 13.53 39.25
N LEU A 2 11.05 13.39 37.93
CA LEU A 2 11.55 14.29 36.89
C LEU A 2 10.66 14.08 35.66
N ALA A 3 10.24 15.19 35.09
CA ALA A 3 9.04 15.35 34.27
C ALA A 3 9.23 14.89 32.82
N ALA A 4 8.20 14.23 32.29
CA ALA A 4 8.09 13.92 30.87
C ALA A 4 7.58 15.15 30.11
N THR A 5 8.44 15.70 29.24
CA THR A 5 8.07 16.75 28.31
C THR A 5 7.36 16.11 27.11
N ARG A 6 6.02 16.20 27.08
CA ARG A 6 5.22 15.84 25.90
C ARG A 6 5.31 16.96 24.88
N MET A 7 5.83 16.64 23.70
CA MET A 7 5.82 17.51 22.53
C MET A 7 4.50 17.28 21.80
N VAL A 8 3.63 18.29 21.77
CA VAL A 8 2.36 18.29 21.04
C VAL A 8 2.62 18.89 19.67
N TRP A 9 2.37 18.13 18.60
CA TRP A 9 2.33 18.66 17.24
C TRP A 9 0.88 18.94 16.84
N LEU A 10 0.62 20.20 16.46
CA LEU A 10 -0.67 20.71 16.00
C LEU A 10 -0.93 20.30 14.55
N SER A 11 -2.08 19.68 14.28
CA SER A 11 -2.62 19.55 12.91
C SER A 11 -3.55 20.73 12.62
N LEU A 12 -3.26 21.46 11.55
CA LEU A 12 -4.06 22.58 11.07
C LEU A 12 -5.24 22.06 10.22
N VAL A 13 -6.47 22.27 10.68
CA VAL A 13 -7.70 22.00 9.91
C VAL A 13 -8.16 23.30 9.25
N LEU A 14 -8.28 23.30 7.91
CA LEU A 14 -8.91 24.40 7.18
C LEU A 14 -10.40 24.06 6.97
N VAL A 15 -11.27 24.84 7.62
CA VAL A 15 -12.72 24.82 7.41
C VAL A 15 -13.08 25.88 6.38
N LEU A 16 -13.77 25.50 5.31
CA LEU A 16 -14.60 26.41 4.53
C LEU A 16 -15.93 25.72 4.20
N GLY A 17 -17.01 26.32 4.70
CA GLY A 17 -18.37 25.86 4.44
C GLY A 17 -19.15 26.76 3.47
N THR A 18 -20.35 26.26 3.19
CA THR A 18 -21.59 26.92 2.73
C THR A 18 -21.95 26.86 1.24
N GLY A 19 -23.18 26.39 0.99
CA GLY A 19 -23.93 26.55 -0.27
C GLY A 19 -24.81 25.35 -0.60
N GLY A 20 -26.03 25.30 -0.07
CA GLY A 20 -27.00 24.23 -0.38
C GLY A 20 -27.80 24.45 -1.67
N ALA A 21 -28.35 23.36 -2.20
CA ALA A 21 -29.62 23.34 -2.93
C ALA A 21 -30.14 21.89 -2.97
N VAL A 22 -31.33 21.67 -2.41
CA VAL A 22 -32.10 20.43 -2.53
C VAL A 22 -32.84 20.51 -3.86
N MET A 23 -32.57 19.56 -4.77
CA MET A 23 -33.37 19.32 -5.98
C MET A 23 -33.99 17.94 -5.84
N SER A 24 -35.30 17.91 -5.59
CA SER A 24 -36.14 16.73 -5.67
C SER A 24 -36.36 16.38 -7.15
N GLY A 25 -35.68 15.35 -7.63
CA GLY A 25 -35.98 14.68 -8.89
C GLY A 25 -36.09 13.20 -8.63
N GLU A 26 -37.18 12.57 -9.09
CA GLU A 26 -37.40 11.13 -8.98
C GLU A 26 -36.20 10.37 -9.56
N LEU A 27 -35.51 9.61 -8.69
CA LEU A 27 -34.40 8.76 -9.09
C LEU A 27 -34.95 7.59 -9.91
N PRO A 28 -34.39 7.30 -11.09
CA PRO A 28 -34.71 6.08 -11.82
C PRO A 28 -34.44 4.86 -10.95
N ASP A 29 -35.32 3.86 -11.04
CA ASP A 29 -35.25 2.60 -10.31
C ASP A 29 -33.83 2.02 -10.30
N ALA A 30 -33.15 2.12 -9.16
CA ALA A 30 -31.75 1.72 -8.98
C ALA A 30 -31.53 0.22 -9.28
N GLN A 31 -32.60 -0.57 -9.25
CA GLN A 31 -32.58 -2.00 -9.57
C GLN A 31 -32.51 -2.29 -11.08
N ALA A 32 -32.86 -1.33 -11.95
CA ALA A 32 -32.82 -1.52 -13.41
C ALA A 32 -31.43 -1.27 -14.01
N LEU A 33 -30.58 -0.46 -13.37
CA LEU A 33 -29.21 -0.21 -13.81
C LEU A 33 -28.22 -1.33 -13.44
N ALA A 34 -28.59 -2.22 -12.51
CA ALA A 34 -27.77 -3.34 -12.06
C ALA A 34 -27.79 -4.56 -13.00
N ARG A 35 -28.57 -4.52 -14.09
CA ARG A 35 -28.75 -5.67 -15.00
C ARG A 35 -28.55 -5.29 -16.47
N ALA A 36 -27.33 -4.91 -16.86
CA ALA A 36 -26.75 -5.19 -18.19
C ALA A 36 -25.46 -4.39 -18.44
N ALA A 37 -24.29 -4.99 -18.18
CA ALA A 37 -23.07 -4.85 -19.00
C ALA A 37 -21.95 -5.71 -18.38
N PRO A 38 -21.04 -6.30 -19.18
CA PRO A 38 -19.75 -6.75 -18.63
C PRO A 38 -19.08 -5.53 -18.00
N ASN A 39 -18.80 -5.60 -16.69
CA ASN A 39 -18.36 -4.50 -15.83
C ASN A 39 -17.09 -3.84 -16.39
N LYS A 40 -17.25 -2.82 -17.23
CA LYS A 40 -16.14 -1.92 -17.56
C LYS A 40 -15.82 -1.14 -16.28
N PRO A 41 -14.53 -0.99 -15.91
CA PRO A 41 -14.16 -0.19 -14.76
C PRO A 41 -14.72 1.23 -14.91
N THR A 42 -15.55 1.65 -13.96
CA THR A 42 -16.32 2.90 -14.02
C THR A 42 -15.55 4.07 -13.44
N THR A 43 -14.66 3.83 -12.47
CA THR A 43 -13.81 4.85 -11.84
C THR A 43 -12.50 5.05 -12.62
N PRO A 44 -11.89 6.25 -12.57
CA PRO A 44 -10.56 6.49 -13.12
C PRO A 44 -9.49 5.56 -12.53
N GLU A 45 -9.60 5.24 -11.24
CA GLU A 45 -8.71 4.39 -10.46
C GLU A 45 -8.80 2.93 -10.94
N ALA A 46 -10.00 2.35 -10.98
CA ALA A 46 -10.21 1.00 -11.50
C ALA A 46 -9.81 0.87 -12.98
N ARG A 47 -10.05 1.90 -13.81
CA ARG A 47 -9.55 1.93 -15.20
C ARG A 47 -8.02 1.96 -15.30
N ARG A 48 -7.33 2.52 -14.31
CA ARG A 48 -5.87 2.57 -14.28
C ARG A 48 -5.31 1.20 -13.94
N LEU A 49 -5.83 0.56 -12.88
CA LEU A 49 -5.42 -0.79 -12.49
C LEU A 49 -5.69 -1.80 -13.60
N ALA A 50 -6.86 -1.75 -14.23
CA ALA A 50 -7.21 -2.65 -15.33
C ALA A 50 -6.26 -2.60 -16.56
N LYS A 51 -5.42 -1.58 -16.70
CA LYS A 51 -4.40 -1.50 -17.77
C LYS A 51 -3.12 -2.26 -17.43
N VAL A 52 -2.83 -2.40 -16.14
CA VAL A 52 -1.60 -3.02 -15.62
C VAL A 52 -1.85 -4.40 -15.03
N SER A 53 -3.11 -4.74 -14.76
CA SER A 53 -3.60 -6.07 -14.39
C SER A 53 -3.64 -7.06 -15.56
N PRO A 54 -3.43 -8.38 -15.31
CA PRO A 54 -2.76 -8.92 -14.13
C PRO A 54 -1.29 -8.48 -14.08
N TYR A 55 -0.64 -8.65 -12.92
CA TYR A 55 0.80 -8.38 -12.78
C TYR A 55 1.60 -9.11 -13.87
N ALA A 56 2.63 -8.44 -14.38
CA ALA A 56 3.54 -9.02 -15.34
C ALA A 56 4.92 -8.37 -15.18
N ASP A 57 5.97 -9.18 -15.06
CA ASP A 57 7.35 -8.73 -14.87
C ASP A 57 7.82 -7.70 -15.91
N ALA A 58 7.38 -7.86 -17.16
CA ALA A 58 7.70 -6.96 -18.27
C ALA A 58 7.09 -5.55 -18.10
N ARG A 59 6.09 -5.38 -17.23
CA ARG A 59 5.38 -4.12 -16.95
C ARG A 59 5.42 -3.73 -15.46
N ARG A 60 6.30 -4.35 -14.67
CA ARG A 60 6.31 -4.22 -13.21
C ARG A 60 6.43 -2.77 -12.74
N TRP A 61 7.22 -1.96 -13.45
CA TRP A 61 7.37 -0.54 -13.14
C TRP A 61 6.09 0.25 -13.40
N GLU A 62 5.41 0.00 -14.52
CA GLU A 62 4.11 0.60 -14.80
C GLU A 62 3.05 0.18 -13.79
N THR A 63 3.05 -1.10 -13.38
CA THR A 63 2.16 -1.61 -12.33
C THR A 63 2.39 -0.89 -11.02
N PHE A 64 3.65 -0.78 -10.58
CA PHE A 64 4.00 -0.05 -9.36
C PHE A 64 3.55 1.41 -9.41
N LEU A 65 3.83 2.13 -10.50
CA LEU A 65 3.40 3.52 -10.64
C LEU A 65 1.88 3.68 -10.63
N ALA A 66 1.16 2.73 -11.24
CA ALA A 66 -0.30 2.72 -11.24
C ALA A 66 -0.86 2.49 -9.83
N VAL A 67 -0.36 1.48 -9.11
CA VAL A 67 -0.73 1.16 -7.73
C VAL A 67 -0.43 2.35 -6.81
N ARG A 68 0.78 2.89 -6.87
CA ARG A 68 1.21 4.06 -6.08
C ARG A 68 0.30 5.27 -6.30
N GLU A 69 -0.05 5.57 -7.55
CA GLU A 69 -0.93 6.71 -7.85
C GLU A 69 -2.37 6.48 -7.40
N VAL A 70 -2.91 5.26 -7.54
CA VAL A 70 -4.25 4.92 -7.03
C VAL A 70 -4.29 5.02 -5.51
N PHE A 71 -3.32 4.39 -4.84
CA PHE A 71 -3.15 4.49 -3.40
C PHE A 71 -3.08 5.96 -2.95
N ARG A 72 -2.20 6.78 -3.54
CA ARG A 72 -2.05 8.20 -3.18
C ARG A 72 -3.34 9.00 -3.35
N ARG A 73 -4.11 8.74 -4.42
CA ARG A 73 -5.39 9.42 -4.64
C ARG A 73 -6.42 9.04 -3.60
N ASN A 74 -6.55 7.76 -3.31
CA ASN A 74 -7.50 7.25 -2.32
C ASN A 74 -7.09 7.62 -0.89
N TRP A 75 -5.79 7.70 -0.61
CA TRP A 75 -5.22 8.21 0.65
C TRP A 75 -5.71 9.63 0.95
N LEU A 76 -5.71 10.50 -0.06
CA LEU A 76 -6.09 11.91 0.06
C LEU A 76 -7.61 12.15 0.10
N LYS A 77 -8.43 11.13 -0.18
CA LYS A 77 -9.88 11.27 -0.09
C LYS A 77 -10.33 11.32 1.38
N PRO A 78 -11.40 12.07 1.70
CA PRO A 78 -12.03 11.96 3.01
C PRO A 78 -12.38 10.51 3.31
N LYS A 79 -12.26 10.11 4.58
CA LYS A 79 -12.71 8.80 5.04
C LYS A 79 -14.17 8.57 4.62
N SER A 80 -14.50 7.36 4.19
CA SER A 80 -15.89 7.01 3.96
C SER A 80 -16.69 7.14 5.26
N THR A 81 -17.88 7.71 5.20
CA THR A 81 -18.79 7.79 6.36
C THR A 81 -19.36 6.43 6.76
N ALA A 82 -19.27 5.44 5.88
CA ALA A 82 -19.69 4.07 6.14
C ALA A 82 -18.59 3.09 5.67
N PRO A 83 -18.16 2.15 6.52
CA PRO A 83 -17.22 1.10 6.11
C PRO A 83 -17.87 0.23 5.04
N PHE A 84 -17.06 -0.32 4.13
CA PHE A 84 -17.50 -1.37 3.24
C PHE A 84 -17.79 -2.64 4.06
N ARG A 85 -16.88 -2.97 4.98
CA ARG A 85 -17.04 -4.06 5.95
C ARG A 85 -16.18 -3.83 7.19
N GLN A 86 -16.57 -4.44 8.30
CA GLN A 86 -15.80 -4.42 9.56
C GLN A 86 -15.79 -5.80 10.21
N GLY A 87 -14.70 -6.11 10.91
CA GLY A 87 -14.52 -7.35 11.66
C GLY A 87 -13.49 -7.22 12.77
N GLN A 88 -13.35 -8.28 13.56
CA GLN A 88 -12.30 -8.35 14.57
C GLN A 88 -11.02 -8.91 13.94
N SER A 89 -9.91 -8.20 14.13
CA SER A 89 -8.55 -8.64 13.87
C SER A 89 -8.05 -9.47 15.05
N SER A 90 -7.30 -10.52 14.73
CA SER A 90 -6.52 -11.29 15.70
C SER A 90 -5.05 -10.88 15.73
N THR A 91 -4.63 -10.12 14.72
CA THR A 91 -3.26 -9.66 14.51
C THR A 91 -2.89 -8.53 15.46
N PHE A 92 -3.68 -7.46 15.45
CA PHE A 92 -3.38 -6.26 16.23
C PHE A 92 -4.24 -6.20 17.47
N THR A 93 -3.76 -6.78 18.58
CA THR A 93 -4.51 -6.78 19.85
C THR A 93 -4.80 -5.38 20.39
N GLN A 94 -3.97 -4.38 20.06
CA GLN A 94 -4.19 -2.98 20.43
C GLN A 94 -5.16 -2.25 19.47
N TYR A 95 -5.29 -2.74 18.24
CA TYR A 95 -6.15 -2.21 17.20
C TYR A 95 -7.05 -3.31 16.62
N PRO A 96 -7.93 -3.91 17.45
CA PRO A 96 -8.61 -5.15 17.10
C PRO A 96 -9.75 -4.97 16.09
N LEU A 97 -10.12 -3.74 15.71
CA LEU A 97 -11.18 -3.51 14.75
C LEU A 97 -10.59 -3.33 13.35
N LEU A 98 -10.67 -4.35 12.50
CA LEU A 98 -10.35 -4.22 11.08
C LEU A 98 -11.55 -3.63 10.35
N GLN A 99 -11.32 -2.50 9.67
CA GLN A 99 -12.26 -1.84 8.78
C GLN A 99 -11.70 -1.86 7.36
N VAL A 100 -12.53 -2.22 6.39
CA VAL A 100 -12.23 -2.04 4.97
C VAL A 100 -13.19 -1.04 4.35
N GLU A 101 -12.70 -0.27 3.38
CA GLU A 101 -13.37 0.85 2.74
C GLU A 101 -13.32 0.70 1.22
N ASP A 102 -14.37 1.18 0.56
CA ASP A 102 -14.43 1.43 -0.88
C ASP A 102 -14.24 2.94 -1.08
N ARG A 103 -13.00 3.39 -1.30
CA ARG A 103 -12.67 4.82 -1.39
C ARG A 103 -12.84 5.40 -2.78
N ASP A 104 -12.90 4.58 -3.82
CA ASP A 104 -13.17 5.05 -5.17
C ASP A 104 -14.64 4.91 -5.60
N SER A 105 -15.47 4.30 -4.75
CA SER A 105 -16.90 4.07 -4.96
C SER A 105 -17.18 3.21 -6.19
N ASP A 106 -16.31 2.24 -6.46
CA ASP A 106 -16.49 1.28 -7.57
C ASP A 106 -17.28 0.02 -7.17
N GLY A 107 -17.66 -0.10 -5.90
CA GLY A 107 -18.36 -1.25 -5.34
C GLY A 107 -17.45 -2.35 -4.82
N LYS A 108 -16.13 -2.13 -4.75
CA LYS A 108 -15.14 -3.02 -4.17
C LYS A 108 -14.34 -2.29 -3.10
N ALA A 109 -13.90 -3.02 -2.09
CA ALA A 109 -13.00 -2.47 -1.09
C ALA A 109 -11.58 -2.36 -1.65
N ASP A 110 -10.89 -1.26 -1.34
CA ASP A 110 -9.53 -0.94 -1.80
C ASP A 110 -8.63 -0.40 -0.67
N PHE A 111 -9.21 -0.15 0.51
CA PHE A 111 -8.53 0.44 1.65
C PHE A 111 -8.83 -0.32 2.93
N PHE A 112 -7.89 -0.31 3.86
CA PHE A 112 -8.10 -0.88 5.18
C PHE A 112 -7.48 -0.02 6.30
N ALA A 113 -8.02 -0.18 7.50
CA ALA A 113 -7.47 0.37 8.73
C ALA A 113 -7.75 -0.55 9.92
N TYR A 114 -6.76 -0.73 10.77
CA TYR A 114 -6.90 -1.32 12.09
C TYR A 114 -7.13 -0.22 13.11
N LEU A 115 -8.28 -0.25 13.76
CA LEU A 115 -8.74 0.79 14.67
C LEU A 115 -8.74 0.29 16.13
N PRO A 116 -8.60 1.20 17.11
CA PRO A 116 -8.77 0.87 18.51
C PRO A 116 -10.17 0.31 18.81
N PRO A 117 -10.37 -0.36 19.96
CA PRO A 117 -11.65 -1.00 20.30
C PRO A 117 -12.85 -0.04 20.36
N ASP A 118 -12.60 1.25 20.60
CA ASP A 118 -13.63 2.30 20.65
C ASP A 118 -14.00 2.85 19.27
N GLY A 119 -13.35 2.37 18.20
CA GLY A 119 -13.58 2.80 16.82
C GLY A 119 -13.06 4.21 16.52
N SER A 120 -12.19 4.78 17.36
CA SER A 120 -11.58 6.08 17.10
C SER A 120 -10.65 6.06 15.87
N ASP A 121 -10.61 7.18 15.14
CA ASP A 121 -9.88 7.30 13.87
C ASP A 121 -8.36 7.50 14.03
N GLN A 122 -7.81 7.30 15.24
CA GLN A 122 -6.39 7.48 15.51
C GLN A 122 -5.66 6.15 15.38
N THR A 123 -5.12 5.88 14.19
CA THR A 123 -4.28 4.73 13.93
C THR A 123 -3.16 5.06 12.95
N GLN A 124 -2.04 4.34 13.07
CA GLN A 124 -0.97 4.29 12.07
C GLN A 124 -0.99 2.98 11.27
N GLU A 125 -1.93 2.09 11.60
CA GLU A 125 -2.05 0.74 11.07
C GLU A 125 -3.09 0.74 9.94
N PHE A 126 -2.74 1.31 8.80
CA PHE A 126 -3.64 1.43 7.65
C PHE A 126 -2.90 1.20 6.34
N GLY A 127 -3.65 1.01 5.27
CA GLY A 127 -3.09 0.85 3.94
C GLY A 127 -4.15 0.71 2.86
N ALA A 128 -3.68 0.27 1.69
CA ALA A 128 -4.51 -0.21 0.60
C ALA A 128 -4.14 -1.64 0.24
N PHE A 129 -5.08 -2.28 -0.44
CA PHE A 129 -4.88 -3.60 -0.99
C PHE A 129 -5.53 -3.70 -2.37
N PHE A 130 -5.02 -4.57 -3.22
CA PHE A 130 -5.46 -4.69 -4.61
C PHE A 130 -5.49 -6.16 -5.05
N ASP A 131 -6.63 -6.56 -5.60
CA ASP A 131 -6.84 -7.79 -6.38
C ASP A 131 -6.49 -7.47 -7.85
N LEU A 132 -5.24 -7.73 -8.23
CA LEU A 132 -4.67 -7.38 -9.53
C LEU A 132 -5.04 -8.39 -10.61
N ASP A 133 -5.23 -9.67 -10.28
CA ASP A 133 -5.57 -10.73 -11.23
C ASP A 133 -7.10 -11.01 -11.32
N GLY A 134 -7.88 -10.51 -10.36
CA GLY A 134 -9.33 -10.64 -10.30
C GLY A 134 -9.82 -11.93 -9.66
N ASN A 135 -8.96 -12.67 -8.94
CA ASN A 135 -9.28 -13.94 -8.29
C ASN A 135 -10.02 -13.76 -6.95
N GLY A 136 -10.12 -12.52 -6.46
CA GLY A 136 -10.77 -12.16 -5.20
C GLY A 136 -9.89 -12.28 -3.96
N GLN A 137 -8.60 -12.54 -4.13
CA GLN A 137 -7.56 -12.48 -3.11
C GLN A 137 -6.73 -11.20 -3.28
N THR A 138 -6.00 -10.85 -2.23
CA THR A 138 -5.15 -9.67 -2.24
C THR A 138 -3.79 -9.99 -2.88
N ASP A 139 -3.52 -9.43 -4.07
CA ASP A 139 -2.23 -9.61 -4.77
C ASP A 139 -1.21 -8.52 -4.43
N CYS A 140 -1.67 -7.36 -3.93
CA CYS A 140 -0.77 -6.28 -3.58
C CYS A 140 -1.26 -5.57 -2.32
N VAL A 141 -0.33 -5.34 -1.39
CA VAL A 141 -0.58 -4.60 -0.15
C VAL A 141 0.35 -3.39 -0.11
N VAL A 142 -0.21 -2.22 0.20
CA VAL A 142 0.52 -0.96 0.40
C VAL A 142 0.28 -0.50 1.83
N VAL A 143 1.32 -0.49 2.64
CA VAL A 143 1.22 -0.26 4.09
C VAL A 143 2.38 0.51 4.62
N TYR A 144 2.11 1.19 5.73
CA TYR A 144 3.03 2.08 6.40
C TYR A 144 3.58 3.15 5.49
N GLY A 145 4.02 4.22 6.11
CA GLY A 145 4.57 5.31 5.36
C GLY A 145 4.65 6.56 6.19
N GLY A 146 5.23 7.56 5.57
CA GLY A 146 5.41 8.83 6.22
C GLY A 146 5.91 9.87 5.26
N LEU A 147 6.29 11.00 5.86
CA LEU A 147 6.89 12.11 5.16
C LEU A 147 8.40 12.07 5.39
N LEU A 148 9.15 12.22 4.31
CA LEU A 148 10.59 12.47 4.32
C LEU A 148 10.89 13.70 3.47
N PHE A 149 12.14 14.14 3.46
CA PHE A 149 12.63 15.16 2.55
C PHE A 149 13.70 14.54 1.65
N ASP A 150 13.63 14.81 0.35
CA ASP A 150 14.65 14.38 -0.61
C ASP A 150 15.88 15.31 -0.60
N ALA A 151 16.88 15.00 -1.43
CA ALA A 151 18.10 15.82 -1.59
C ALA A 151 17.84 17.28 -2.00
N ARG A 152 16.64 17.62 -2.52
CA ARG A 152 16.22 18.98 -2.87
C ARG A 152 15.39 19.65 -1.78
N MET A 153 15.26 19.02 -0.61
CA MET A 153 14.38 19.43 0.49
C MET A 153 12.90 19.46 0.09
N GLU A 154 12.50 18.67 -0.91
CA GLU A 154 11.10 18.47 -1.27
C GLU A 154 10.50 17.36 -0.41
N ALA A 155 9.31 17.59 0.11
CA ALA A 155 8.63 16.61 0.93
C ALA A 155 8.15 15.45 0.06
N ILE A 156 8.61 14.23 0.38
CA ILE A 156 8.23 13.01 -0.31
C ILE A 156 7.44 12.09 0.62
N LEU A 157 6.47 11.40 0.04
CA LEU A 157 5.77 10.32 0.71
C LEU A 157 6.46 9.00 0.34
N TRP A 158 6.73 8.20 1.36
CA TRP A 158 7.25 6.84 1.21
C TRP A 158 6.26 5.86 1.83
N HIS A 159 6.15 4.67 1.24
CA HIS A 159 5.35 3.55 1.71
C HIS A 159 6.08 2.24 1.41
N HIS A 160 5.61 1.15 2.03
CA HIS A 160 6.02 -0.19 1.64
C HIS A 160 4.98 -0.87 0.76
N TYR A 161 5.45 -1.68 -0.17
CA TYR A 161 4.62 -2.47 -1.06
C TYR A 161 5.07 -3.91 -0.99
N ALA A 162 4.12 -4.82 -1.02
CA ALA A 162 4.36 -6.23 -1.30
C ALA A 162 3.48 -6.66 -2.48
N LEU A 163 4.01 -7.52 -3.34
CA LEU A 163 3.28 -8.11 -4.47
C LEU A 163 3.40 -9.63 -4.44
N ASP A 164 2.25 -10.30 -4.48
CA ASP A 164 2.07 -11.71 -4.83
C ASP A 164 1.97 -11.75 -6.36
N THR A 165 2.91 -12.43 -6.99
CA THR A 165 3.10 -12.37 -8.44
C THR A 165 2.60 -13.62 -9.16
N ASP A 166 2.33 -14.71 -8.44
CA ASP A 166 1.76 -15.95 -8.96
C ASP A 166 0.36 -16.30 -8.41
N GLY A 167 -0.13 -15.54 -7.44
CA GLY A 167 -1.47 -15.64 -6.86
C GLY A 167 -1.60 -16.80 -5.87
N ASP A 168 -0.52 -17.24 -5.23
CA ASP A 168 -0.53 -18.33 -4.27
C ASP A 168 -0.92 -17.92 -2.83
N GLY A 169 -1.09 -16.61 -2.59
CA GLY A 169 -1.41 -16.00 -1.32
C GLY A 169 -0.19 -15.64 -0.47
N LYS A 170 1.03 -15.75 -1.01
CA LYS A 170 2.28 -15.27 -0.43
C LYS A 170 2.88 -14.18 -1.30
N PHE A 171 3.61 -13.27 -0.66
CA PHE A 171 4.19 -12.14 -1.36
C PHE A 171 5.63 -12.45 -1.79
N ASP A 172 5.84 -12.50 -3.10
CA ASP A 172 7.14 -12.77 -3.74
C ASP A 172 8.06 -11.55 -3.79
N VAL A 173 7.45 -10.37 -3.88
CA VAL A 173 8.19 -9.12 -4.10
C VAL A 173 7.92 -8.16 -2.97
N ARG A 174 9.00 -7.57 -2.44
CA ARG A 174 8.91 -6.39 -1.56
C ARG A 174 9.57 -5.19 -2.22
N VAL A 175 8.85 -4.07 -2.22
CA VAL A 175 9.36 -2.78 -2.73
C VAL A 175 9.61 -1.82 -1.57
N PHE A 176 10.80 -1.23 -1.59
CA PHE A 176 11.26 -0.22 -0.67
C PHE A 176 11.36 1.12 -1.41
N GLU A 177 10.72 2.14 -0.86
CA GLU A 177 10.96 3.53 -1.22
C GLU A 177 12.06 4.13 -0.30
N ALA A 178 12.35 5.43 -0.44
CA ALA A 178 13.36 6.15 0.35
C ALA A 178 14.77 5.54 0.24
N ILE A 179 15.22 5.37 -1.00
CA ILE A 179 16.54 4.83 -1.34
C ILE A 179 17.52 5.97 -1.56
N ASP A 180 18.70 5.89 -0.96
CA ASP A 180 19.85 6.78 -1.12
C ASP A 180 21.00 5.99 -1.76
N LEU A 181 21.20 6.18 -3.07
CA LEU A 181 22.32 5.59 -3.81
C LEU A 181 23.60 6.42 -3.69
N GLY A 182 23.49 7.69 -3.30
CA GLY A 182 24.61 8.61 -3.12
C GLY A 182 25.31 8.44 -1.77
N HIS A 183 24.65 7.80 -0.82
CA HIS A 183 25.04 7.70 0.59
C HIS A 183 25.25 9.07 1.26
N ASP A 184 24.42 10.06 0.88
CA ASP A 184 24.46 11.41 1.47
C ASP A 184 23.46 11.60 2.63
N GLY A 185 22.70 10.55 2.95
CA GLY A 185 21.70 10.51 4.01
C GLY A 185 20.32 11.02 3.58
N LEU A 186 20.13 11.35 2.29
CA LEU A 186 18.87 11.80 1.75
C LEU A 186 18.37 10.85 0.66
N PRO A 187 17.07 10.54 0.61
CA PRO A 187 16.52 9.67 -0.41
C PRO A 187 16.57 10.35 -1.78
N ASP A 188 16.95 9.57 -2.79
CA ASP A 188 16.91 9.94 -4.20
C ASP A 188 15.47 9.95 -4.72
N ASP A 189 15.13 10.99 -5.49
CA ASP A 189 13.80 11.14 -6.06
C ASP A 189 13.46 10.05 -7.07
N GLY A 190 12.37 9.32 -6.81
CA GLY A 190 11.83 8.32 -7.72
C GLY A 190 12.69 7.05 -7.84
N VAL A 191 13.53 6.78 -6.84
CA VAL A 191 14.31 5.55 -6.74
C VAL A 191 13.65 4.58 -5.77
N THR A 192 13.59 3.31 -6.16
CA THR A 192 13.07 2.21 -5.35
C THR A 192 14.04 1.04 -5.37
N ALA A 193 14.03 0.23 -4.31
CA ALA A 193 14.70 -1.06 -4.27
C ALA A 193 13.67 -2.18 -4.20
N TRP A 194 13.86 -3.20 -5.02
CA TRP A 194 12.93 -4.33 -5.17
C TRP A 194 13.69 -5.59 -4.77
N VAL A 195 13.11 -6.37 -3.87
CA VAL A 195 13.63 -7.66 -3.41
C VAL A 195 12.66 -8.73 -3.91
N TYR A 196 13.19 -9.80 -4.51
CA TYR A 196 12.42 -10.82 -5.20
C TYR A 196 12.73 -12.21 -4.67
N ASP A 197 11.68 -12.99 -4.45
CA ASP A 197 11.62 -14.44 -4.60
C ASP A 197 11.10 -14.70 -6.02
N THR A 198 11.88 -15.39 -6.84
CA THR A 198 11.55 -15.61 -8.27
C THR A 198 11.13 -17.02 -8.59
N ASP A 199 11.39 -17.98 -7.70
CA ASP A 199 10.96 -19.36 -7.83
C ASP A 199 9.89 -19.78 -6.81
N HIS A 200 9.41 -18.82 -6.01
CA HIS A 200 8.29 -18.91 -5.07
C HIS A 200 8.56 -19.89 -3.92
N ASP A 201 9.83 -19.98 -3.50
CA ASP A 201 10.26 -20.87 -2.40
C ASP A 201 10.23 -20.20 -1.01
N GLY A 202 9.89 -18.91 -0.96
CA GLY A 202 9.86 -18.02 0.20
C GLY A 202 11.19 -17.31 0.48
N LEU A 203 12.21 -17.50 -0.35
CA LEU A 203 13.56 -16.98 -0.14
C LEU A 203 13.96 -15.95 -1.20
N ILE A 204 14.83 -15.04 -0.80
CA ILE A 204 15.30 -13.97 -1.67
C ILE A 204 16.31 -14.52 -2.68
N ASP A 205 16.00 -14.38 -3.97
CA ASP A 205 16.87 -14.75 -5.08
C ASP A 205 17.71 -13.59 -5.61
N LYS A 206 17.14 -12.39 -5.62
CA LYS A 206 17.77 -11.19 -6.18
C LYS A 206 17.18 -9.91 -5.65
N ALA A 207 17.88 -8.81 -5.92
CA ALA A 207 17.33 -7.47 -5.75
C ALA A 207 17.81 -6.50 -6.84
N GLU A 208 17.02 -5.47 -7.07
CA GLU A 208 17.24 -4.47 -8.12
C GLU A 208 16.90 -3.07 -7.60
N HIS A 209 17.69 -2.07 -7.99
CA HIS A 209 17.27 -0.67 -7.94
C HIS A 209 16.52 -0.32 -9.22
N ILE A 210 15.39 0.38 -9.08
CA ILE A 210 14.64 0.92 -10.21
C ILE A 210 14.53 2.44 -10.04
N ALA A 211 15.13 3.18 -10.98
CA ALA A 211 15.15 4.64 -11.01
C ALA A 211 14.61 5.14 -12.36
N LYS A 212 13.41 5.73 -12.36
CA LYS A 212 12.72 6.22 -13.58
C LYS A 212 12.63 5.14 -14.68
N GLY A 213 12.42 3.88 -14.28
CA GLY A 213 12.34 2.72 -15.17
C GLY A 213 13.69 2.11 -15.57
N ASN A 214 14.82 2.74 -15.23
CA ASN A 214 16.13 2.12 -15.41
C ASN A 214 16.39 1.13 -14.27
N ILE A 215 16.76 -0.09 -14.63
CA ILE A 215 16.98 -1.20 -13.70
C ILE A 215 18.49 -1.42 -13.52
N THR A 216 18.92 -1.47 -12.28
CA THR A 216 20.30 -1.81 -11.89
C THR A 216 20.25 -2.96 -10.89
N ALA A 217 20.93 -4.06 -11.18
CA ALA A 217 21.00 -5.18 -10.24
C ALA A 217 21.80 -4.80 -8.98
N ILE A 218 21.30 -5.18 -7.80
CA ILE A 218 22.01 -5.03 -6.54
C ILE A 218 22.94 -6.23 -6.39
N THR A 219 24.25 -5.98 -6.41
CA THR A 219 25.24 -7.04 -6.23
C THR A 219 25.31 -7.41 -4.75
N PRO A 220 25.08 -8.67 -4.36
CA PRO A 220 25.21 -9.08 -2.98
C PRO A 220 26.66 -8.95 -2.50
N GLN A 221 26.81 -8.54 -1.24
CA GLN A 221 28.10 -8.50 -0.55
C GLN A 221 28.65 -9.93 -0.34
N ALA A 222 29.89 -10.05 0.13
CA ALA A 222 30.56 -11.35 0.31
C ALA A 222 29.81 -12.28 1.28
N ASP A 223 29.03 -11.73 2.22
CA ASP A 223 28.19 -12.48 3.13
C ASP A 223 26.77 -12.73 2.59
N GLY A 224 26.44 -12.25 1.39
CA GLY A 224 25.12 -12.39 0.74
C GLY A 224 24.15 -11.25 1.04
N ARG A 225 24.52 -10.25 1.84
CA ARG A 225 23.65 -9.10 2.14
C ARG A 225 23.48 -8.20 0.93
N LEU A 226 22.30 -7.62 0.81
CA LEU A 226 21.92 -6.71 -0.25
C LEU A 226 21.95 -5.29 0.30
N ASP A 227 22.83 -4.45 -0.23
CA ASP A 227 22.82 -3.03 0.11
C ASP A 227 21.72 -2.34 -0.68
N LEU A 228 20.57 -2.15 -0.02
CA LEU A 228 19.44 -1.49 -0.66
C LEU A 228 19.62 0.02 -0.76
N GLY A 229 20.53 0.64 -0.01
CA GLY A 229 20.56 2.09 0.19
C GLY A 229 19.35 2.62 0.97
N TYR A 230 18.65 1.78 1.74
CA TYR A 230 17.42 2.16 2.42
C TYR A 230 17.70 3.01 3.67
N ILE A 231 17.31 4.28 3.66
CA ILE A 231 17.73 5.24 4.70
C ILE A 231 17.04 5.03 6.05
N LEU A 232 15.91 4.32 6.08
CA LEU A 232 15.18 4.07 7.32
C LEU A 232 15.75 2.90 8.12
N HIS A 233 16.57 2.06 7.48
CA HIS A 233 17.25 0.93 8.09
C HIS A 233 18.69 0.86 7.54
N THR A 234 19.59 1.62 8.15
CA THR A 234 20.99 1.71 7.68
C THR A 234 21.89 0.64 8.30
N GLU A 235 21.41 -0.08 9.32
CA GLU A 235 22.19 -1.09 10.00
C GLU A 235 22.41 -2.31 9.10
N PRO A 236 23.67 -2.74 8.85
CA PRO A 236 23.93 -3.88 7.96
C PRO A 236 23.23 -5.17 8.40
N ALA A 237 22.99 -5.33 9.71
CA ALA A 237 22.31 -6.50 10.25
C ALA A 237 20.83 -6.60 9.88
N GLU A 238 20.22 -5.49 9.48
CA GLU A 238 18.81 -5.40 9.11
C GLU A 238 18.60 -5.46 7.59
N GLN A 239 19.69 -5.46 6.81
CA GLN A 239 19.62 -5.58 5.35
C GLN A 239 19.18 -7.00 4.94
N PRO A 240 18.30 -7.12 3.92
CA PRO A 240 17.94 -8.42 3.36
C PRO A 240 19.16 -9.16 2.81
N ARG A 241 19.03 -10.49 2.72
CA ARG A 241 20.13 -11.37 2.32
C ARG A 241 19.63 -12.40 1.33
N ILE A 242 20.42 -12.69 0.29
CA ILE A 242 20.16 -13.81 -0.61
C ILE A 242 19.99 -15.11 0.19
N GLY A 243 18.95 -15.88 -0.14
CA GLY A 243 18.55 -17.11 0.55
C GLY A 243 17.94 -16.89 1.94
N GLY A 244 17.77 -15.65 2.38
CA GLY A 244 16.95 -15.30 3.55
C GLY A 244 15.49 -15.14 3.16
N PRO A 245 14.55 -15.10 4.12
CA PRO A 245 13.14 -14.93 3.81
C PRO A 245 12.87 -13.56 3.18
N VAL A 246 11.95 -13.50 2.22
CA VAL A 246 11.38 -12.21 1.80
C VAL A 246 10.65 -11.62 3.02
N PRO A 247 10.94 -10.38 3.44
CA PRO A 247 10.40 -9.86 4.68
C PRO A 247 8.97 -9.34 4.48
N THR A 248 8.04 -10.28 4.23
CA THR A 248 6.64 -10.05 3.83
C THR A 248 5.60 -10.57 4.83
N ASP A 249 6.01 -11.26 5.91
CA ASP A 249 5.11 -11.82 6.94
C ASP A 249 3.99 -10.85 7.38
N PHE A 250 4.33 -9.57 7.54
CA PHE A 250 3.35 -8.55 7.91
C PHE A 250 2.26 -8.34 6.85
N PHE A 251 2.65 -8.32 5.58
CA PHE A 251 1.75 -8.10 4.44
C PHE A 251 0.85 -9.32 4.24
N GLU A 252 1.39 -10.53 4.36
CA GLU A 252 0.63 -11.79 4.31
C GLU A 252 -0.45 -11.83 5.38
N MET A 253 -0.12 -11.37 6.58
CA MET A 253 -1.04 -11.31 7.70
C MET A 253 -2.19 -10.33 7.45
N VAL A 254 -1.87 -9.14 6.92
CA VAL A 254 -2.88 -8.15 6.51
C VAL A 254 -3.78 -8.70 5.41
N ALA A 255 -3.20 -9.21 4.33
CA ALA A 255 -3.93 -9.77 3.18
C ALA A 255 -4.90 -10.87 3.65
N ARG A 256 -4.42 -11.82 4.46
CA ARG A 256 -5.24 -12.90 5.00
C ARG A 256 -6.43 -12.41 5.82
N GLU A 257 -6.25 -11.40 6.66
CA GLU A 257 -7.36 -10.85 7.46
C GLU A 257 -8.36 -10.07 6.60
N VAL A 258 -7.89 -9.31 5.61
CA VAL A 258 -8.73 -8.60 4.64
C VAL A 258 -9.55 -9.61 3.82
N ASP A 259 -8.92 -10.62 3.24
CA ASP A 259 -9.58 -11.63 2.41
C ASP A 259 -10.59 -12.43 3.24
N ALA A 260 -10.22 -12.85 4.45
CA ALA A 260 -11.13 -13.53 5.38
C ALA A 260 -12.29 -12.64 5.83
N LEU A 261 -12.09 -11.32 5.89
CA LEU A 261 -13.17 -10.38 6.16
C LEU A 261 -14.10 -10.27 4.95
N LEU A 262 -13.58 -10.16 3.74
CA LEU A 262 -14.35 -10.00 2.49
C LEU A 262 -15.09 -11.26 2.03
N ALA A 263 -14.65 -12.46 2.45
CA ALA A 263 -15.31 -13.72 2.14
C ALA A 263 -16.61 -14.00 2.92
N ARG A 264 -16.92 -13.21 3.96
CA ARG A 264 -18.12 -13.36 4.83
C ARG A 264 -19.41 -12.85 4.18
#